data_AF-A0A534RUF8-F1
#
_entry.id   AF-A0A534RUF8-F1
#
_cell.length_a   1.000
_cell.length_b   1.000
_cell.length_c   1.000
_cell.angle_alpha   90.00
_cell.angle_beta   90.00
_cell.angle_gamma   90.00
#
_symmetry.space_group_name_H-M   'P 1'
#
loop_
_entity.id
_entity.type
_entity.pdbx_description
1 polymer ?
#
loop_
_entity_poly.entity_id
_entity_poly.type
_entity_poly.pdbx_seq_one_letter_code
_entity_poly.pdbx_strand_id
1 'polypeptide(L)'
;DVAPYLRDYLTHPDDGPYWWAINVERQHRNINIPMYHVSSWYDIFMRDALVHFRGLRARAMTPEARGGQKLLLGPWAHLFPYTSPTSSGTGAIDF
;
A
#
# COMPACT_ATOMS: atom_id res chain seq x y z
N ASP A 1 10.15 24.83 -17.01
CA ASP A 1 9.52 24.22 -15.83
C ASP A 1 10.37 23.07 -15.31
N VAL A 2 10.63 23.04 -13.98
CA VAL A 2 11.55 22.10 -13.32
C VAL A 2 10.82 20.96 -12.59
N ALA A 3 9.60 21.20 -12.10
CA ALA A 3 8.81 20.19 -11.35
C ALA A 3 7.29 20.36 -11.57
N PRO A 4 6.76 20.03 -12.76
CA PRO A 4 5.33 20.18 -13.06
C PRO A 4 4.43 19.38 -12.11
N TYR A 5 4.85 18.19 -11.68
CA TYR A 5 4.10 17.35 -10.72
C TYR A 5 3.82 18.06 -9.38
N LEU A 6 4.72 18.95 -8.93
CA LEU A 6 4.53 19.67 -7.68
C LEU A 6 3.39 20.69 -7.82
N ARG A 7 3.30 21.34 -8.98
CA ARG A 7 2.17 22.24 -9.30
C ARG A 7 0.87 21.45 -9.35
N ASP A 8 0.86 20.28 -9.97
CA ASP A 8 -0.33 19.43 -10.03
C ASP A 8 -0.80 19.00 -8.62
N TYR A 9 0.14 18.63 -7.75
CA TYR A 9 -0.18 18.28 -6.36
C TYR A 9 -0.77 19.46 -5.58
N LEU A 10 -0.17 20.65 -5.71
CA LEU A 10 -0.64 21.86 -5.02
C LEU A 10 -1.99 22.37 -5.57
N THR A 11 -2.32 22.09 -6.82
CA THR A 11 -3.60 22.49 -7.44
C THR A 11 -4.73 21.47 -7.21
N HIS A 12 -4.40 20.25 -6.76
CA HIS A 12 -5.36 19.20 -6.43
C HIS A 12 -5.11 18.68 -5.00
N PRO A 13 -5.30 19.50 -3.95
CA PRO A 13 -4.95 19.11 -2.57
C PRO A 13 -5.87 18.06 -1.95
N ASP A 14 -7.10 17.94 -2.45
CA ASP A 14 -8.15 17.06 -1.89
C ASP A 14 -8.32 15.77 -2.72
N ASP A 15 -8.93 14.73 -2.12
CA ASP A 15 -9.40 13.57 -2.90
C ASP A 15 -10.40 14.03 -3.97
N GLY A 16 -10.28 13.50 -5.18
CA GLY A 16 -11.15 13.89 -6.28
C GLY A 16 -10.83 13.19 -7.60
N PRO A 17 -11.61 13.48 -8.66
CA PRO A 17 -11.47 12.85 -9.97
C PRO A 17 -10.04 12.81 -10.51
N TYR A 18 -9.25 13.84 -10.20
CA TYR A 18 -7.83 13.90 -10.54
C TYR A 18 -7.04 12.69 -10.01
N TRP A 19 -7.22 12.32 -8.73
CA TRP A 19 -6.51 11.23 -8.07
C TRP A 19 -7.16 9.85 -8.25
N TRP A 20 -8.45 9.78 -8.59
CA TRP A 20 -9.19 8.53 -8.63
C TRP A 20 -8.65 7.50 -9.62
N ALA A 21 -8.02 7.96 -10.70
CA ALA A 21 -7.39 7.08 -11.69
C ALA A 21 -6.21 6.28 -11.11
N ILE A 22 -5.48 6.85 -10.16
CA ILE A 22 -4.31 6.22 -9.52
C ILE A 22 -4.63 5.63 -8.13
N ASN A 23 -5.82 5.89 -7.59
CA ASN A 23 -6.25 5.34 -6.31
C ASN A 23 -6.65 3.86 -6.45
N VAL A 24 -5.74 2.95 -6.05
CA VAL A 24 -5.94 1.49 -6.13
C VAL A 24 -7.12 1.00 -5.29
N GLU A 25 -7.50 1.68 -4.20
CA GLU A 25 -8.68 1.30 -3.41
C GLU A 25 -9.96 1.32 -4.24
N ARG A 26 -10.08 2.30 -5.15
CA ARG A 26 -11.22 2.41 -6.07
C ARG A 26 -11.20 1.36 -7.18
N GLN A 27 -10.06 0.69 -7.36
CA GLN A 27 -9.80 -0.27 -8.44
C GLN A 27 -9.80 -1.74 -7.97
N HIS A 28 -10.07 -2.04 -6.70
CA HIS A 28 -10.07 -3.43 -6.18
C HIS A 28 -10.88 -4.39 -7.06
N ARG A 29 -12.05 -3.97 -7.56
CA ARG A 29 -12.93 -4.79 -8.42
C ARG A 29 -12.33 -5.18 -9.77
N ASN A 30 -11.28 -4.47 -10.20
CA ASN A 30 -10.60 -4.72 -11.47
C ASN A 30 -9.39 -5.65 -11.31
N ILE A 31 -9.05 -6.07 -10.08
CA ILE A 31 -7.88 -6.91 -9.80
C ILE A 31 -8.31 -8.38 -9.74
N ASN A 32 -7.72 -9.23 -10.59
CA ASN A 32 -8.05 -10.66 -10.74
C ASN A 32 -6.93 -11.62 -10.27
N ILE A 33 -5.93 -11.12 -9.56
CA ILE A 33 -4.78 -11.91 -9.10
C ILE A 33 -4.78 -12.06 -7.57
N PRO A 34 -4.42 -13.26 -7.04
CA PRO A 34 -3.99 -13.42 -5.66
C PRO A 34 -2.78 -12.53 -5.34
N MET A 35 -2.69 -12.00 -4.11
CA MET A 35 -1.56 -11.17 -3.69
C MET A 35 -1.09 -11.55 -2.28
N TYR A 36 0.23 -11.49 -2.09
CA TYR A 36 0.89 -11.57 -0.78
C TYR A 36 1.31 -10.17 -0.36
N HIS A 37 0.60 -9.59 0.59
CA HIS A 37 0.84 -8.25 1.12
C HIS A 37 1.91 -8.32 2.20
N VAL A 38 2.97 -7.52 2.07
CA VAL A 38 4.03 -7.41 3.08
C VAL A 38 4.08 -5.97 3.57
N SER A 39 3.96 -5.78 4.87
CA SER A 39 4.04 -4.47 5.50
C SER A 39 4.53 -4.59 6.95
N SER A 40 4.55 -3.48 7.68
CA SER A 40 5.21 -3.38 8.97
C SER A 40 4.40 -2.56 9.97
N TRP A 41 4.53 -2.85 11.27
CA TRP A 41 3.79 -2.15 12.35
C TRP A 41 4.16 -0.67 12.49
N TYR A 42 5.40 -0.31 12.15
CA TYR A 42 5.93 1.05 12.28
C TYR A 42 6.19 1.69 10.90
N ASP A 43 5.45 1.27 9.87
CA ASP A 43 5.50 1.85 8.53
C ASP A 43 4.41 2.93 8.36
N ILE A 44 4.78 4.08 7.79
CA ILE A 44 3.84 5.17 7.47
C ILE A 44 2.74 4.74 6.48
N PHE A 45 2.98 3.70 5.67
CA PHE A 45 2.04 3.13 4.70
C PHE A 45 1.32 1.88 5.22
N MET A 46 1.46 1.52 6.50
CA MET A 46 0.80 0.35 7.09
C MET A 46 -0.72 0.36 6.86
N ARG A 47 -1.33 1.54 6.94
CA ARG A 47 -2.77 1.72 6.70
C ARG A 47 -3.17 1.14 5.34
N ASP A 48 -2.47 1.50 4.29
CA ASP A 48 -2.87 1.16 2.92
C ASP A 48 -2.72 -0.35 2.68
N ALA A 49 -1.67 -0.97 3.20
CA ALA A 49 -1.52 -2.43 3.16
C ALA A 49 -2.75 -3.15 3.76
N LEU A 50 -3.26 -2.68 4.90
CA LEU A 50 -4.46 -3.21 5.53
C LEU A 50 -5.72 -2.94 4.69
N VAL A 51 -5.86 -1.73 4.14
CA VAL A 51 -7.01 -1.37 3.30
C VAL A 51 -7.04 -2.21 2.03
N HIS A 52 -5.91 -2.39 1.35
CA HIS A 52 -5.83 -3.21 0.15
C HIS A 52 -6.05 -4.69 0.45
N PHE A 53 -5.44 -5.25 1.51
CA PHE A 53 -5.67 -6.64 1.89
C PHE A 53 -7.15 -6.92 2.16
N ARG A 54 -7.81 -6.10 3.00
CA ARG A 54 -9.23 -6.27 3.34
C ARG A 54 -10.13 -6.00 2.14
N GLY A 55 -9.86 -4.94 1.41
CA GLY A 55 -10.65 -4.52 0.27
C GLY A 55 -10.59 -5.52 -0.88
N LEU A 56 -9.43 -6.10 -1.17
CA LEU A 56 -9.28 -7.14 -2.17
C LEU A 56 -9.90 -8.47 -1.73
N ARG A 57 -9.79 -8.85 -0.45
CA ARG A 57 -10.52 -10.02 0.07
C ARG A 57 -12.04 -9.89 -0.13
N ALA A 58 -12.58 -8.68 -0.03
CA ALA A 58 -14.00 -8.43 -0.19
C ALA A 58 -14.41 -8.26 -1.66
N ARG A 59 -13.61 -7.56 -2.47
CA ARG A 59 -14.06 -6.97 -3.74
C ARG A 59 -13.21 -7.31 -4.95
N ALA A 60 -12.13 -8.09 -4.83
CA ALA A 60 -11.36 -8.51 -6.01
C ALA A 60 -12.24 -9.21 -7.04
N MET A 61 -11.89 -9.12 -8.32
CA MET A 61 -12.73 -9.50 -9.46
C MET A 61 -13.25 -10.93 -9.35
N THR A 62 -12.39 -11.89 -9.00
CA THR A 62 -12.71 -13.31 -8.98
C THR A 62 -12.70 -13.90 -7.56
N PRO A 63 -13.46 -14.99 -7.30
CA PRO A 63 -13.39 -15.72 -6.03
C PRO A 63 -11.97 -16.16 -5.67
N GLU A 64 -11.18 -16.57 -6.66
CA GLU A 64 -9.80 -17.01 -6.50
C GLU A 64 -8.91 -15.84 -6.04
N ALA A 65 -9.06 -14.67 -6.67
CA ALA A 65 -8.35 -13.47 -6.25
C ALA A 65 -8.74 -13.07 -4.82
N ARG A 66 -10.03 -13.11 -4.48
CA ARG A 66 -10.52 -12.79 -3.12
C ARG A 66 -9.99 -13.76 -2.06
N GLY A 67 -10.03 -15.06 -2.34
CA GLY A 67 -9.57 -16.11 -1.42
C GLY A 67 -8.05 -16.22 -1.30
N GLY A 68 -7.33 -15.79 -2.33
CA GLY A 68 -5.88 -15.89 -2.43
C GLY A 68 -5.10 -14.76 -1.77
N GLN A 69 -5.77 -13.76 -1.19
CA GLN A 69 -5.07 -12.66 -0.49
C GLN A 69 -4.48 -13.14 0.83
N LYS A 70 -3.20 -12.82 1.07
CA LYS A 70 -2.46 -13.13 2.32
C LYS A 70 -1.72 -11.89 2.81
N LEU A 71 -1.47 -11.79 4.11
CA LEU A 71 -0.84 -10.62 4.73
C LEU A 71 0.24 -11.06 5.72
N LEU A 72 1.43 -10.47 5.59
CA LEU A 72 2.50 -10.51 6.57
C LEU A 72 2.72 -9.10 7.13
N LEU A 73 2.62 -8.99 8.46
CA LEU A 73 2.93 -7.77 9.20
C LEU A 73 4.04 -8.07 10.19
N GLY A 74 5.19 -7.43 10.00
CA GLY A 74 6.33 -7.56 10.92
C GLY A 74 6.53 -6.32 11.80
N PRO A 75 7.26 -6.44 12.91
CA PRO A 75 7.63 -5.31 13.77
C PRO A 75 8.77 -4.52 13.15
N TRP A 76 8.57 -3.95 11.94
CA TRP A 76 9.58 -3.17 11.23
C TRP A 76 9.13 -1.73 10.98
N ALA A 77 10.08 -0.84 10.70
CA ALA A 77 9.78 0.49 10.15
C ALA A 77 9.73 0.47 8.62
N HIS A 78 9.34 1.57 7.99
CA HIS A 78 9.52 1.74 6.55
C HIS A 78 11.01 1.67 6.21
N LEU A 79 11.39 0.76 5.31
CA LEU A 79 12.76 0.65 4.86
C LEU A 79 13.01 1.67 3.74
N PHE A 80 13.76 2.75 4.04
CA PHE A 80 14.47 3.50 2.98
C PHE A 80 15.34 2.52 2.16
N PRO A 81 15.61 2.78 0.87
CA PRO A 81 15.96 1.73 -0.09
C PRO A 81 17.19 0.93 0.35
N TYR A 82 16.94 -0.31 0.79
CA TYR A 82 17.93 -1.37 0.85
C TYR A 82 17.34 -2.58 0.13
N THR A 83 18.17 -3.24 -0.67
CA THR A 83 17.81 -4.35 -1.57
C THR A 83 17.48 -5.66 -0.84
N SER A 84 17.29 -5.64 0.48
CA SER A 84 17.01 -6.84 1.27
C SER A 84 16.27 -6.53 2.58
N PRO A 85 15.18 -7.24 2.93
CA PRO A 85 14.53 -7.13 4.22
C PRO A 85 15.48 -7.56 5.36
N THR A 86 15.52 -6.82 6.47
CA THR A 86 16.25 -7.22 7.68
C THR A 86 15.31 -7.22 8.88
N SER A 87 15.43 -8.25 9.73
CA SER A 87 14.65 -8.37 10.97
C SER A 87 15.28 -7.63 12.16
N SER A 88 16.47 -7.06 12.00
CA SER A 88 17.26 -6.43 13.06
C SER A 88 17.10 -4.90 13.15
N GLY A 89 16.57 -4.24 12.13
CA GLY A 89 16.51 -2.77 12.07
C GLY A 89 15.62 -2.11 13.14
N THR A 90 14.61 -2.81 13.65
CA THR A 90 13.67 -2.23 14.63
C THR A 90 14.01 -2.56 16.06
N GLY A 91 14.78 -3.62 16.34
CA GLY A 91 15.33 -3.86 17.67
C GLY A 91 16.39 -2.84 18.12
N ALA A 92 16.87 -1.99 17.20
CA ALA A 92 17.77 -0.89 17.49
C ALA A 92 17.06 0.46 17.74
N ILE A 93 15.75 0.53 17.45
CA ILE A 93 14.90 1.68 17.78
C ILE A 93 14.20 1.29 19.08
N ASP A 94 14.80 1.70 20.20
CA ASP A 94 14.22 1.53 21.53
C ASP A 94 12.91 2.32 21.61
N PHE A 95 11.82 1.68 22.08
CA PHE A 95 10.52 2.29 22.32
C PHE A 95 10.31 2.51 23.82
#